data_AF-A0AA36D2N0-F1
#
_entry.id   AF-A0AA36D2N0-F1
#
_cell.length_a   1.000
_cell.length_b   1.000
_cell.length_c   1.000
_cell.angle_alpha   90.00
_cell.angle_beta   90.00
_cell.angle_gamma   90.00
#
_symmetry.space_group_name_H-M   'P 1'
#
loop_
_entity.id
_entity.type
_entity.pdbx_description
1 polymer ?
#
loop_
_entity_poly.entity_id
_entity_poly.type
_entity_poly.pdbx_seq_one_letter_code
_entity_poly.pdbx_strand_id
1 'polypeptide(L)'
;MIRLLGQHRRFEVLDFAYHLQRINKVDGEKITIEHYDLSQSAERMRRIQMLNNQIFATIGVYASDWDEQKIESVREFVPPMHPSMTEHYDD
;
A
#
# COMPACT_ATOMS: atom_id res chain seq x y z
N MET A 1 4.37 0.89 13.87
CA MET A 1 4.95 -0.28 13.15
C MET A 1 4.97 -0.08 11.64
N ILE A 2 3.83 -0.01 10.94
CA ILE A 2 3.76 -0.01 9.45
C ILE A 2 4.75 0.95 8.76
N ARG A 3 4.78 2.24 9.14
CA ARG A 3 5.68 3.24 8.52
C ARG A 3 7.15 2.95 8.81
N LEU A 4 7.49 2.60 10.05
CA LEU A 4 8.87 2.31 10.48
C LEU A 4 9.45 1.05 9.83
N LEU A 5 8.60 0.14 9.35
CA LEU A 5 9.01 -1.04 8.57
C LEU A 5 9.15 -0.75 7.07
N GLY A 6 8.95 0.50 6.62
CA GLY A 6 8.92 0.85 5.19
C GLY A 6 7.71 0.32 4.43
N GLN A 7 6.70 -0.23 5.11
CA GLN A 7 5.60 -0.97 4.46
C GLN A 7 4.38 -0.09 4.09
N HIS A 8 4.42 1.21 4.39
CA HIS A 8 3.28 2.12 4.19
C HIS A 8 2.71 2.12 2.75
N ARG A 9 3.55 2.06 1.70
CA ARG A 9 3.07 1.99 0.30
C ARG A 9 2.33 0.68 0.00
N ARG A 10 2.84 -0.44 0.50
CA ARG A 10 2.20 -1.76 0.32
C ARG A 10 0.88 -1.83 1.07
N PHE A 11 0.86 -1.27 2.28
CA PHE A 11 -0.36 -1.15 3.08
C PHE A 11 -1.44 -0.35 2.34
N GLU A 12 -1.11 0.81 1.77
CA GLU A 12 -2.07 1.63 1.03
C GLU A 12 -2.72 0.88 -0.15
N VAL A 13 -1.98 0.01 -0.83
CA VAL A 13 -2.48 -0.78 -1.97
C VAL A 13 -3.30 -1.98 -1.52
N LEU A 14 -2.84 -2.70 -0.50
CA LEU A 14 -3.32 -4.03 -0.10
C LEU A 14 -4.27 -4.05 1.10
N ASP A 15 -4.55 -2.90 1.72
CA ASP A 15 -5.48 -2.83 2.85
C ASP A 15 -6.92 -3.18 2.43
N PHE A 16 -7.52 -4.11 3.17
CA PHE A 16 -8.87 -4.62 2.89
C PHE A 16 -9.95 -3.55 3.04
N ALA A 17 -9.85 -2.70 4.06
CA ALA A 17 -10.83 -1.64 4.30
C ALA A 17 -10.77 -0.58 3.20
N TYR A 18 -9.56 -0.22 2.73
CA TYR A 18 -9.39 0.71 1.61
C TYR A 18 -9.87 0.10 0.29
N HIS A 19 -9.69 -1.21 0.10
CA HIS A 19 -10.24 -1.88 -1.08
C HIS A 19 -11.76 -1.89 -1.09
N LEU A 20 -12.39 -2.27 0.04
CA LEU A 20 -13.84 -2.28 0.19
C LEU A 20 -14.45 -0.87 0.02
N GLN A 21 -13.82 0.15 0.61
CA GLN A 21 -14.25 1.55 0.46
C GLN A 21 -14.15 2.02 -1.00
N ARG A 22 -13.11 1.61 -1.75
CA ARG A 22 -12.97 1.93 -3.18
C ARG A 22 -14.05 1.26 -4.01
N ILE A 23 -14.36 -0.01 -3.75
CA ILE A 23 -15.43 -0.74 -4.45
C ILE A 23 -16.78 -0.08 -4.14
N ASN A 24 -17.10 0.17 -2.87
CA ASN A 24 -18.37 0.78 -2.48
C ASN A 24 -18.57 2.18 -3.09
N LYS A 25 -17.49 2.95 -3.28
CA LYS A 25 -17.55 4.25 -3.97
C LYS A 25 -17.97 4.14 -5.44
N VAL A 26 -17.55 3.07 -6.13
CA VAL A 26 -17.85 2.86 -7.56
C VAL A 26 -19.24 2.26 -7.73
N ASP A 27 -19.56 1.27 -6.91
CA ASP A 27 -20.80 0.50 -7.01
C ASP A 27 -22.00 1.29 -6.47
N GLY A 28 -21.83 2.00 -5.35
CA GLY A 28 -22.88 2.81 -4.73
C GLY A 28 -24.04 2.01 -4.13
N GLU A 29 -23.92 0.67 -4.07
CA GLU A 29 -24.97 -0.17 -3.54
C GLU A 29 -25.18 0.02 -2.03
N LYS A 30 -26.44 0.16 -1.66
CA LYS A 30 -26.88 0.24 -0.27
C LYS A 30 -27.04 -1.18 0.29
N ILE A 31 -25.90 -1.77 0.64
CA ILE A 31 -25.86 -3.08 1.25
C ILE A 31 -25.98 -2.91 2.77
N THR A 32 -26.99 -3.57 3.34
CA THR A 32 -27.15 -3.70 4.78
C THR A 32 -26.92 -5.17 5.14
N ILE A 33 -25.87 -5.44 5.92
CA ILE A 33 -25.59 -6.79 6.45
C ILE A 33 -25.95 -6.77 7.92
N GLU A 34 -27.03 -7.46 8.29
CA GLU A 34 -27.60 -7.46 9.64
C GLU A 34 -27.89 -6.04 10.17
N HIS A 35 -27.04 -5.54 11.08
CA HIS A 35 -27.12 -4.22 11.70
C HIS A 35 -26.09 -3.22 11.15
N TYR A 36 -25.32 -3.59 10.12
CA TYR A 36 -24.28 -2.77 9.54
C TYR A 36 -24.71 -2.19 8.18
N ASP A 37 -24.79 -0.86 8.11
CA ASP A 37 -24.86 -0.13 6.85
C ASP A 37 -23.46 0.01 6.26
N LEU A 38 -23.26 -0.57 5.08
CA LEU A 38 -22.00 -0.51 4.35
C LEU A 38 -21.61 0.93 4.02
N SER A 39 -22.58 1.79 3.71
CA SER A 39 -22.34 3.21 3.36
C SER A 39 -21.77 3.97 4.57
N GLN A 40 -22.36 3.77 5.75
CA GLN A 40 -21.87 4.37 6.99
C GLN A 40 -20.47 3.83 7.34
N SER A 41 -20.24 2.55 7.13
CA SER A 41 -18.95 1.91 7.37
C SER A 41 -17.87 2.41 6.41
N ALA A 42 -18.20 2.59 5.13
CA ALA A 42 -17.31 3.16 4.11
C ALA A 42 -16.92 4.61 4.43
N GLU A 43 -17.85 5.43 4.93
CA GLU A 43 -17.51 6.79 5.37
C GLU A 43 -16.60 6.78 6.61
N ARG A 44 -16.80 5.85 7.55
CA ARG A 44 -15.88 5.66 8.68
C ARG A 44 -14.49 5.24 8.20
N MET A 45 -14.40 4.28 7.28
CA MET A 45 -13.14 3.84 6.67
C MET A 45 -12.42 5.01 5.99
N ARG A 46 -13.12 5.89 5.27
CA ARG A 46 -12.55 7.10 4.66
C ARG A 46 -11.90 8.04 5.68
N ARG A 47 -12.56 8.27 6.82
CA ARG A 47 -12.00 9.14 7.88
C ARG A 47 -10.76 8.53 8.52
N ILE A 48 -10.79 7.24 8.80
CA ILE A 48 -9.63 6.49 9.33
C ILE A 48 -8.49 6.53 8.31
N GLN A 49 -8.78 6.40 7.02
CA GLN A 49 -7.78 6.52 5.96
C GLN A 49 -7.09 7.89 5.97
N MET A 50 -7.85 8.98 6.07
CA MET A 50 -7.27 10.32 6.18
C MET A 50 -6.37 10.46 7.40
N LEU A 51 -6.79 9.93 8.55
CA LEU A 51 -5.98 9.94 9.77
C LEU A 51 -4.69 9.12 9.61
N ASN A 52 -4.78 7.91 9.04
CA ASN A 52 -3.62 7.06 8.80
C ASN A 52 -2.61 7.76 7.88
N ASN A 53 -3.07 8.42 6.83
CA ASN A 53 -2.22 9.18 5.92
C ASN A 53 -1.51 10.33 6.64
N GLN A 54 -2.21 11.05 7.51
CA GLN A 54 -1.60 12.10 8.34
C GLN A 54 -0.56 11.53 9.30
N ILE A 55 -0.85 10.44 9.99
CA ILE A 55 0.09 9.78 10.91
C ILE A 55 1.34 9.31 10.15
N PHE A 56 1.18 8.66 9.00
CA PHE A 56 2.32 8.18 8.20
C PHE A 56 3.15 9.31 7.63
N ALA A 57 2.53 10.42 7.21
CA ALA A 57 3.25 11.61 6.76
C ALA A 57 4.07 12.24 7.90
N THR A 58 3.44 12.46 9.06
CA THR A 58 4.11 13.01 10.24
C THR A 58 5.28 12.14 10.66
N ILE A 59 5.09 10.82 10.80
CA ILE A 59 6.19 9.90 11.13
C ILE A 59 7.27 9.95 10.05
N GLY A 60 6.89 10.02 8.77
CA GLY A 60 7.84 10.12 7.66
C GLY A 60 8.77 11.33 7.76
N VAL A 61 8.24 12.50 8.12
CA VAL A 61 9.04 13.72 8.31
C VAL A 61 10.09 13.54 9.41
N TYR A 62 9.73 12.92 10.53
CA TYR A 62 10.68 12.74 11.65
C TYR A 62 11.58 11.52 11.52
N ALA A 63 11.20 10.54 10.69
CA ALA A 63 11.98 9.33 10.43
C ALA A 63 12.93 9.46 9.24
N SER A 64 12.95 10.61 8.54
CA SER A 64 13.73 10.81 7.31
C SER A 64 15.24 10.60 7.53
N ASP A 65 15.76 10.99 8.68
CA ASP A 65 17.17 10.81 9.05
C ASP A 65 17.60 9.33 9.13
N TRP A 66 16.65 8.41 9.36
CA TRP A 66 16.90 6.97 9.40
C TRP A 66 16.82 6.32 8.00
N ASP A 67 16.06 6.93 7.08
CA ASP A 67 15.91 6.47 5.69
C ASP A 67 17.10 6.91 4.81
N GLU A 68 17.74 8.06 5.06
CA GLU A 68 18.91 8.53 4.28
C GLU A 68 20.15 7.62 4.42
N GLN A 69 20.28 6.89 5.52
CA GLN A 69 21.32 5.85 5.68
C GLN A 69 21.04 4.59 4.85
N LYS A 70 19.81 4.45 4.34
CA LYS A 70 19.34 3.40 3.43
C LYS A 70 19.11 3.99 2.03
N ILE A 71 20.15 4.53 1.41
CA ILE A 71 20.26 4.41 -0.06
C ILE A 71 20.57 2.92 -0.34
N GLU A 72 19.58 2.06 -0.07
CA GLU A 72 19.60 0.65 -0.40
C GLU A 72 19.60 0.57 -1.93
N SER A 73 20.54 -0.19 -2.49
CA SER A 73 20.54 -0.59 -3.89
C SER A 73 19.13 -0.97 -4.30
N VAL A 74 18.51 -0.18 -5.18
CA VAL A 74 17.19 -0.51 -5.73
C VAL A 74 17.32 -1.88 -6.37
N ARG A 75 16.46 -2.82 -5.99
CA ARG A 75 16.49 -4.15 -6.57
C ARG A 75 16.22 -4.04 -8.08
N GLU A 76 17.21 -4.41 -8.87
CA GLU A 76 17.08 -4.52 -10.32
C GLU A 76 16.40 -5.84 -10.67
N PHE A 77 15.55 -5.78 -11.71
CA PHE A 77 14.94 -6.96 -12.30
C PHE A 77 15.54 -7.13 -13.69
N VAL A 78 16.13 -8.31 -13.93
CA VAL A 78 16.72 -8.61 -15.23
C VAL A 78 15.63 -8.66 -16.31
N PRO A 79 15.87 -8.08 -17.51
CA PRO A 79 14.93 -8.18 -18.61
C PRO A 79 14.84 -9.64 -19.13
N PRO A 80 13.76 -10.01 -19.84
CA PRO A 80 13.67 -11.33 -20.46
C PRO A 80 14.86 -11.57 -21.40
N MET A 81 15.62 -12.64 -21.17
CA MET A 81 16.73 -13.04 -22.03
C MET A 81 16.30 -14.11 -23.01
N HIS A 82 16.77 -14.00 -24.26
CA HIS A 82 16.54 -15.04 -25.25
C HIS A 82 17.30 -16.32 -24.84
N PRO A 83 16.72 -17.54 -24.97
CA PRO A 83 17.36 -18.78 -24.52
C PRO A 83 18.78 -19.01 -25.06
N SER A 84 19.06 -18.56 -26.29
CA SER A 84 20.39 -18.67 -26.90
C SER A 84 21.47 -17.77 -26.27
N MET A 85 21.07 -16.78 -25.48
CA MET A 85 21.98 -15.90 -24.73
C MET A 85 22.15 -16.37 -23.29
N THR A 86 21.25 -17.20 -22.77
CA THR A 86 21.30 -17.66 -21.37
C THR A 86 22.43 -18.66 -21.13
N GLU A 87 22.72 -19.54 -22.09
CA GLU A 87 23.83 -20.53 -22.00
C GLU A 87 25.23 -19.89 -21.90
N HIS A 88 25.39 -18.62 -22.29
CA HIS A 88 26.68 -17.92 -22.25
C HIS A 88 26.95 -17.15 -20.94
N TYR A 89 25.99 -17.06 -20.03
CA TYR A 89 26.12 -16.30 -18.77
C TYR A 89 26.26 -17.19 -17.51
N ASP A 90 26.19 -18.52 -17.66
CA ASP A 90 26.29 -19.49 -16.55
C ASP A 90 27.71 -20.09 -16.37
N ASP A 91 28.74 -19.58 -17.07
CA ASP A 91 30.18 -19.84 -16.87
C ASP A 91 30.89 -18.63 -16.21
#